data_AF-A0A1X3JI62-F1
#
_entry.id   AF-A0A1X3JI62-F1
#
_cell.length_a   1.000
_cell.length_b   1.000
_cell.length_c   1.000
_cell.angle_alpha   90.00
_cell.angle_beta   90.00
_cell.angle_gamma   90.00
#
_symmetry.space_group_name_H-M   'P 1'
#
loop_
_entity.id
_entity.type
_entity.pdbx_description
1 polymer ?
#
loop_
_entity_poly.entity_id
_entity_poly.type
_entity_poly.pdbx_seq_one_letter_code
_entity_poly.pdbx_strand_id
1 'polypeptide(L)'
;MKKTREVIATPEASKNLKAAWNARKKELKLTQELAAELLGFESQGTVSQYLNGKIPVNTDAALKFAALLKVKPEDIREDLKDLMNYVRSSDTYDDNFSGKGWRLVNEEQAELLNLFEILPASEKAKLLNQLRGLNKLYEEAFENMLALKKRNQ
;
A
#
# COMPACT_ATOMS: atom_id res chain seq x y z
N MET A 1 -23.02 5.17 28.10
CA MET A 1 -21.65 4.63 27.95
C MET A 1 -20.92 5.52 26.94
N LYS A 2 -19.76 6.06 27.33
CA LYS A 2 -19.06 7.12 26.59
C LYS A 2 -18.52 6.54 25.28
N LYS A 3 -19.02 7.02 24.12
CA LYS A 3 -18.34 6.84 22.83
C LYS A 3 -16.93 7.40 23.00
N THR A 4 -15.93 6.53 22.99
CA THR A 4 -14.52 6.91 22.89
C THR A 4 -14.43 7.90 21.74
N ARG A 5 -14.17 9.18 22.01
CA ARG A 5 -13.85 10.15 20.96
C ARG A 5 -12.65 9.55 20.25
N GLU A 6 -12.81 9.14 19.00
CA GLU A 6 -11.66 8.91 18.14
C GLU A 6 -10.77 10.14 18.30
N VAL A 7 -9.52 9.91 18.69
CA VAL A 7 -8.52 10.98 18.72
C VAL A 7 -8.29 11.35 17.26
N ILE A 8 -8.98 12.41 16.86
CA ILE A 8 -8.88 13.00 15.53
C ILE A 8 -7.43 13.46 15.38
N ALA A 9 -6.74 12.93 14.38
CA ALA A 9 -5.32 13.21 14.20
C ALA A 9 -5.06 14.68 13.89
N THR A 10 -3.87 15.12 14.31
CA THR A 10 -3.38 16.49 14.15
C THR A 10 -3.08 16.81 12.67
N PRO A 11 -3.01 18.10 12.30
CA PRO A 11 -2.57 18.51 10.95
C PRO A 11 -1.22 17.90 10.52
N GLU A 12 -0.34 17.59 11.47
CA GLU A 12 0.92 16.90 11.26
C GLU A 12 0.75 15.52 10.63
N ALA A 13 -0.29 14.76 10.99
CA ALA A 13 -0.52 13.43 10.43
C ALA A 13 -0.80 13.48 8.92
N SER A 14 -1.58 14.46 8.45
CA SER A 14 -1.80 14.69 7.02
C SER A 14 -0.53 15.12 6.30
N LYS A 15 0.32 15.93 6.96
CA LYS A 15 1.62 16.33 6.41
C LYS A 15 2.57 15.14 6.27
N ASN A 16 2.65 14.30 7.30
CA ASN A 16 3.47 13.08 7.30
C ASN A 16 2.98 12.08 6.25
N LEU A 17 1.67 11.87 6.17
CA LEU A 17 1.05 11.06 5.12
C LEU A 17 1.39 11.58 3.72
N LYS A 18 1.30 12.89 3.50
CA LYS A 18 1.66 13.51 2.21
C LYS A 18 3.14 13.34 1.88
N ALA A 19 4.01 13.43 2.87
CA ALA A 19 5.44 13.18 2.71
C ALA A 19 5.71 11.72 2.31
N ALA A 20 5.15 10.75 3.05
CA ALA A 20 5.25 9.32 2.74
C ALA A 20 4.70 8.99 1.35
N TRP A 21 3.55 9.56 0.99
CA TRP A 21 2.95 9.44 -0.34
C TRP A 21 3.91 9.93 -1.43
N ASN A 22 4.47 11.12 -1.28
CA ASN A 22 5.39 11.67 -2.28
C ASN A 22 6.69 10.86 -2.43
N ALA A 23 7.19 10.29 -1.33
CA ALA A 23 8.36 9.44 -1.33
C ALA A 23 8.12 8.10 -2.06
N ARG A 24 6.94 7.49 -1.86
CA ARG A 24 6.70 6.09 -2.28
C ARG A 24 5.84 5.94 -3.53
N LYS A 25 5.01 6.93 -3.90
CA LYS A 25 4.07 6.81 -5.02
C LYS A 25 4.71 6.45 -6.36
N LYS A 26 5.93 6.94 -6.63
CA LYS A 26 6.63 6.65 -7.89
C LYS A 26 7.12 5.21 -7.95
N GLU A 27 7.78 4.76 -6.88
CA GLU A 27 8.29 3.38 -6.74
C GLU A 27 7.15 2.35 -6.76
N LEU A 28 6.05 2.67 -6.07
CA LEU A 28 4.89 1.79 -5.96
C LEU A 28 3.89 1.96 -7.11
N LYS A 29 4.18 2.82 -8.10
CA LYS A 29 3.32 3.12 -9.26
C LYS A 29 1.87 3.49 -8.86
N LEU A 30 1.72 4.24 -7.76
CA LEU A 30 0.41 4.61 -7.22
C LEU A 30 -0.11 5.91 -7.82
N THR A 31 -1.35 5.88 -8.33
CA THR A 31 -2.19 7.06 -8.55
C THR A 31 -3.18 7.22 -7.39
N GLN A 32 -3.84 8.38 -7.26
CA GLN A 32 -4.83 8.58 -6.19
C GLN A 32 -6.06 7.69 -6.41
N GLU A 33 -6.42 7.45 -7.67
CA GLU A 33 -7.52 6.58 -8.08
C GLU A 33 -7.21 5.13 -7.73
N LEU A 34 -6.02 4.64 -8.12
CA LEU A 34 -5.57 3.28 -7.79
C LEU A 34 -5.44 3.10 -6.27
N ALA A 35 -4.96 4.10 -5.56
CA ALA A 35 -4.92 4.05 -4.09
C ALA A 35 -6.31 4.03 -3.47
N ALA A 36 -7.28 4.77 -4.01
CA ALA A 36 -8.65 4.74 -3.50
C ALA A 36 -9.27 3.35 -3.67
N GLU A 37 -9.06 2.73 -4.83
CA GLU A 37 -9.50 1.36 -5.12
C GLU A 37 -8.82 0.33 -4.21
N LEU A 38 -7.49 0.35 -4.11
CA LEU A 38 -6.73 -0.58 -3.28
C LEU A 38 -7.05 -0.46 -1.78
N LEU A 39 -7.45 0.73 -1.32
CA LEU A 39 -7.83 0.98 0.07
C LEU A 39 -9.34 0.78 0.34
N GLY A 40 -10.12 0.45 -0.70
CA GLY A 40 -11.56 0.25 -0.61
C GLY A 40 -12.33 1.53 -0.27
N PHE A 41 -11.84 2.70 -0.69
CA PHE A 41 -12.56 3.95 -0.53
C PHE A 41 -13.65 4.11 -1.59
N GLU A 42 -14.88 4.39 -1.16
CA GLU A 42 -16.05 4.54 -2.04
C GLU A 42 -15.94 5.73 -3.00
N SER A 43 -15.16 6.76 -2.65
CA SER A 43 -14.99 7.97 -3.46
C SER A 43 -13.56 8.12 -3.97
N GLN A 44 -13.42 8.36 -5.28
CA GLN A 44 -12.15 8.73 -5.93
C GLN A 44 -11.48 9.96 -5.27
N GLY A 45 -12.24 10.85 -4.64
CA GLY A 45 -11.71 12.05 -3.99
C GLY A 45 -11.12 11.82 -2.60
N THR A 46 -11.37 10.67 -1.97
CA THR A 46 -11.04 10.42 -0.56
C THR A 46 -9.54 10.50 -0.29
N VAL A 47 -8.71 9.93 -1.16
CA VAL A 47 -7.25 9.98 -1.02
C VAL A 47 -6.74 11.43 -1.07
N SER A 48 -7.26 12.24 -1.99
CA SER A 48 -6.90 13.67 -2.09
C SER A 48 -7.33 14.46 -0.84
N GLN A 49 -8.47 14.11 -0.24
CA GLN A 49 -8.96 14.77 0.97
C GLN A 49 -8.04 14.48 2.17
N TYR A 50 -7.56 13.24 2.35
CA TYR A 50 -6.59 12.91 3.38
C TYR A 50 -5.22 13.57 3.14
N LEU A 51 -4.70 13.51 1.92
CA LEU A 51 -3.39 14.08 1.56
C LEU A 51 -3.35 15.60 1.71
N ASN A 52 -4.49 16.27 1.55
CA ASN A 52 -4.59 17.72 1.70
C ASN A 52 -5.14 18.14 3.07
N GLY A 53 -5.35 17.20 3.99
CA GLY A 53 -5.84 17.48 5.34
C GLY A 53 -7.27 18.01 5.41
N LYS A 54 -8.09 17.79 4.37
CA LYS A 54 -9.53 18.10 4.40
C LYS A 54 -10.28 17.17 5.34
N ILE A 55 -9.84 15.91 5.44
CA ILE A 55 -10.31 14.94 6.43
C ILE A 55 -9.12 14.57 7.33
N PRO A 56 -9.29 14.56 8.66
CA PRO A 56 -8.27 14.10 9.58
C PRO A 56 -7.92 12.62 9.38
N VAL A 57 -6.65 12.27 9.46
CA VAL A 57 -6.18 10.89 9.30
C VAL A 57 -6.53 10.07 10.55
N ASN A 58 -7.68 9.39 10.56
CA ASN A 58 -8.04 8.50 11.68
C ASN A 58 -7.13 7.24 11.73
N THR A 59 -7.30 6.40 12.74
CA THR A 59 -6.43 5.24 12.97
C THR A 59 -6.53 4.23 11.82
N ASP A 60 -7.75 3.97 11.34
CA ASP A 60 -7.99 3.08 10.19
C ASP A 60 -7.28 3.59 8.93
N ALA A 61 -7.44 4.87 8.59
CA ALA A 61 -6.78 5.49 7.46
C ALA A 61 -5.25 5.44 7.60
N ALA A 62 -4.71 5.73 8.78
CA ALA A 62 -3.27 5.65 9.04
C ALA A 62 -2.72 4.24 8.79
N LEU A 63 -3.40 3.20 9.30
CA LEU A 63 -3.01 1.81 9.09
C LEU A 63 -3.11 1.39 7.61
N LYS A 64 -4.21 1.75 6.95
CA LYS A 64 -4.43 1.51 5.51
C LYS A 64 -3.35 2.13 4.64
N PHE A 65 -3.08 3.42 4.84
CA PHE A 65 -2.04 4.12 4.09
C PHE A 65 -0.63 3.62 4.43
N ALA A 66 -0.35 3.26 5.68
CA ALA A 66 0.93 2.67 6.07
C ALA A 66 1.20 1.36 5.32
N ALA A 67 0.19 0.48 5.26
CA ALA A 67 0.27 -0.77 4.52
C ALA A 67 0.48 -0.52 3.02
N LEU A 68 -0.30 0.38 2.41
CA LEU A 68 -0.19 0.71 0.98
C LEU A 68 1.18 1.31 0.63
N LEU A 69 1.66 2.26 1.44
CA LEU A 69 2.90 2.99 1.19
C LEU A 69 4.15 2.25 1.68
N LYS A 70 3.96 1.10 2.33
CA LYS A 70 5.02 0.28 2.92
C LYS A 70 5.93 1.09 3.85
N VAL A 71 5.31 1.76 4.81
CA VAL A 71 5.93 2.56 5.88
C VAL A 71 5.32 2.18 7.23
N LYS A 72 5.91 2.60 8.34
CA LYS A 72 5.35 2.28 9.65
C LYS A 72 4.14 3.18 9.95
N PRO A 73 3.08 2.68 10.61
CA PRO A 73 1.93 3.52 10.99
C PRO A 73 2.34 4.73 11.81
N GLU A 74 3.34 4.58 12.69
CA GLU A 74 3.89 5.66 13.51
C GLU A 74 4.66 6.73 12.72
N ASP A 75 5.11 6.44 11.49
CA ASP A 75 5.68 7.44 10.58
C ASP A 75 4.61 8.39 10.06
N ILE A 76 3.35 7.94 10.01
CA ILE A 76 2.19 8.78 9.65
C ILE A 76 1.60 9.43 10.90
N ARG A 77 1.43 8.66 11.97
CA ARG A 77 0.82 9.09 13.24
C ARG A 77 1.66 8.65 14.44
N GLU A 78 2.43 9.59 14.98
CA GLU A 78 3.34 9.31 16.11
C GLU A 78 2.61 8.76 17.34
N ASP A 79 1.36 9.15 17.57
CA ASP A 79 0.53 8.68 18.70
C ASP A 79 0.19 7.18 18.62
N LEU A 80 0.36 6.53 17.45
CA LEU A 80 0.20 5.08 17.31
C LEU A 80 1.42 4.30 17.80
N LYS A 81 2.55 4.95 18.09
CA LYS A 81 3.82 4.27 18.42
C LYS A 81 3.68 3.29 19.58
N ASP A 82 3.04 3.69 20.68
CA ASP A 82 2.87 2.81 21.85
C ASP A 82 1.92 1.64 21.57
N LEU A 83 0.84 1.89 20.83
CA LEU A 83 -0.08 0.85 20.38
C LEU A 83 0.64 -0.16 19.48
N MET A 84 1.42 0.32 18.51
CA MET A 84 2.18 -0.53 17.60
C MET A 84 3.28 -1.29 18.32
N ASN A 85 3.95 -0.68 19.30
CA ASN A 85 4.95 -1.36 20.13
C ASN A 85 4.32 -2.48 20.97
N TYR A 86 3.14 -2.26 21.54
CA TYR A 86 2.41 -3.31 22.24
C TYR A 86 2.09 -4.49 21.31
N VAL A 87 1.51 -4.20 20.14
CA VAL A 87 1.19 -5.22 19.11
C VAL A 87 2.44 -5.94 18.59
N ARG A 88 3.58 -5.27 18.48
CA ARG A 88 4.87 -5.87 18.09
C ARG A 88 5.56 -6.62 19.22
N SER A 89 5.35 -6.24 20.47
CA SER A 89 5.93 -6.95 21.61
C SER A 89 5.28 -8.32 21.82
N SER A 90 4.08 -8.54 21.26
CA SER A 90 3.41 -9.83 21.25
C SER A 90 3.88 -10.80 20.15
N ASP A 91 4.73 -10.40 19.18
CA ASP A 91 5.31 -11.29 18.16
C ASP A 91 6.59 -10.71 17.51
N THR A 92 7.59 -11.55 17.21
CA THR A 92 8.91 -11.11 16.70
C THR A 92 8.82 -10.27 15.42
N TYR A 93 9.34 -9.04 15.48
CA TYR A 93 9.38 -8.07 14.36
C TYR A 93 10.32 -8.53 13.22
N ASP A 94 9.80 -8.55 11.99
CA ASP A 94 10.56 -8.72 10.75
C ASP A 94 10.46 -7.43 9.91
N ASP A 95 11.59 -6.77 9.64
CA ASP A 95 11.69 -5.59 8.78
C ASP A 95 11.39 -5.90 7.30
N ASN A 96 11.19 -7.17 6.97
CA ASN A 96 10.96 -7.61 5.61
C ASN A 96 9.48 -7.43 5.19
N PHE A 97 9.20 -6.35 4.45
CA PHE A 97 7.91 -6.13 3.77
C PHE A 97 7.60 -7.17 2.67
N SER A 98 8.52 -8.09 2.37
CA SER A 98 8.25 -9.28 1.55
C SER A 98 7.90 -10.53 2.38
N GLY A 99 7.97 -10.43 3.71
CA GLY A 99 7.57 -11.46 4.65
C GLY A 99 6.06 -11.73 4.62
N LYS A 100 5.69 -12.92 5.08
CA LYS A 100 4.33 -13.52 4.97
C LYS A 100 3.21 -12.73 5.65
N GLY A 101 3.50 -11.70 6.45
CA GLY A 101 2.55 -11.16 7.42
C GLY A 101 1.67 -9.98 6.99
N TRP A 102 1.97 -9.24 5.91
CA TRP A 102 1.39 -7.89 5.74
C TRP A 102 0.98 -7.52 4.31
N ARG A 103 0.45 -8.46 3.52
CA ARG A 103 -0.26 -8.08 2.28
C ARG A 103 -1.76 -8.22 2.51
N LEU A 104 -2.46 -7.08 2.52
CA LEU A 104 -3.90 -7.04 2.29
C LEU A 104 -4.13 -7.56 0.87
N VAL A 105 -4.71 -8.75 0.78
CA VAL A 105 -4.97 -9.46 -0.46
C VAL A 105 -6.35 -9.02 -0.94
N ASN A 106 -6.43 -8.42 -2.14
CA ASN A 106 -7.73 -8.13 -2.76
C ASN A 106 -8.36 -9.42 -3.33
N GLU A 107 -9.60 -9.36 -3.81
CA GLU A 107 -10.34 -10.56 -4.26
C GLU A 107 -9.58 -11.35 -5.35
N GLU A 108 -9.03 -10.66 -6.35
CA GLU A 108 -8.28 -11.28 -7.44
C GLU A 108 -6.97 -11.92 -6.96
N GLN A 109 -6.27 -11.28 -6.01
CA GLN A 109 -5.06 -11.83 -5.43
C GLN A 109 -5.37 -13.05 -4.54
N ALA A 110 -6.53 -13.06 -3.87
CA ALA A 110 -6.95 -14.18 -3.04
C ALA A 110 -7.31 -15.38 -3.90
N GLU A 111 -8.00 -15.14 -5.02
CA GLU A 111 -8.27 -16.15 -6.04
C GLU A 111 -6.97 -16.73 -6.61
N LEU A 112 -6.02 -15.87 -7.00
CA LEU A 112 -4.72 -16.31 -7.49
C LEU A 112 -3.98 -17.17 -6.47
N LEU A 113 -3.98 -16.78 -5.19
CA LEU A 113 -3.33 -17.56 -4.13
C LEU A 113 -4.00 -18.93 -3.95
N ASN A 114 -5.33 -18.99 -3.90
CA ASN A 114 -6.08 -20.24 -3.79
C ASN A 114 -5.77 -21.17 -4.97
N LEU A 115 -5.80 -20.64 -6.20
CA LEU A 115 -5.46 -21.38 -7.41
C LEU A 115 -4.00 -21.82 -7.40
N PHE A 116 -3.09 -20.97 -6.93
CA PHE A 116 -1.68 -21.30 -6.86
C PHE A 116 -1.39 -22.40 -5.85
N GLU A 117 -2.03 -22.40 -4.69
CA GLU A 117 -1.78 -23.38 -3.62
C GLU A 117 -2.07 -24.81 -4.04
N ILE A 118 -3.15 -25.03 -4.80
CA ILE A 118 -3.58 -26.36 -5.27
C ILE A 118 -2.73 -26.93 -6.41
N LEU A 119 -1.86 -26.12 -7.03
CA LEU A 119 -1.05 -26.58 -8.18
C LEU A 119 0.12 -27.49 -7.76
N PRO A 120 0.47 -28.49 -8.60
CA PRO A 120 1.72 -29.24 -8.47
C PRO A 120 2.96 -28.33 -8.58
N ALA A 121 4.08 -28.75 -7.98
CA ALA A 121 5.33 -27.96 -7.98
C ALA A 121 5.83 -27.59 -9.39
N SER A 122 5.66 -28.49 -10.37
CA SER A 122 6.03 -28.25 -11.77
C SER A 122 5.20 -27.15 -12.41
N GLU A 123 3.90 -27.10 -12.13
CA GLU A 123 2.98 -26.10 -12.67
C GLU A 123 3.14 -24.74 -11.98
N LYS A 124 3.39 -24.74 -10.67
CA LYS A 124 3.78 -23.54 -9.93
C LYS A 124 4.99 -22.85 -10.57
N ALA A 125 6.03 -23.62 -10.90
CA ALA A 125 7.24 -23.07 -11.53
C ALA A 125 6.97 -22.50 -12.93
N LYS A 126 6.15 -23.16 -13.74
CA LYS A 126 5.75 -22.66 -15.07
C LYS A 126 4.96 -21.36 -14.98
N LEU A 127 3.95 -21.31 -14.11
CA LEU A 127 3.12 -20.12 -13.90
C LEU A 127 3.96 -18.93 -13.43
N LEU A 128 4.87 -19.14 -12.47
CA LEU A 128 5.79 -18.09 -12.02
C LEU A 128 6.68 -17.58 -13.16
N ASN A 129 7.17 -18.46 -14.03
CA ASN A 129 7.97 -18.04 -15.18
C ASN A 129 7.15 -17.27 -16.22
N GLN A 130 5.89 -17.64 -16.45
CA GLN A 130 4.99 -16.87 -17.33
C GLN A 130 4.72 -15.47 -16.78
N LEU A 131 4.40 -15.36 -15.49
CA LEU A 131 4.17 -14.07 -14.83
C LEU A 131 5.41 -13.17 -14.88
N ARG A 132 6.61 -13.75 -14.67
CA ARG A 132 7.88 -13.04 -14.82
C ARG A 132 8.09 -12.53 -16.25
N GLY A 133 7.80 -13.36 -17.25
CA GLY A 133 7.91 -12.98 -18.66
C GLY A 133 7.00 -11.83 -19.03
N LEU A 134 5.73 -11.89 -18.60
CA LEU A 134 4.75 -10.82 -18.80
C LEU A 134 5.22 -9.51 -18.17
N ASN A 135 5.65 -9.53 -16.90
CA ASN A 135 6.14 -8.32 -16.23
C ASN A 135 7.32 -7.69 -16.97
N LYS A 136 8.26 -8.50 -17.46
CA LYS A 136 9.41 -8.01 -18.22
C LYS A 136 8.99 -7.34 -19.53
N LEU A 137 8.02 -7.91 -20.25
CA LEU A 137 7.48 -7.31 -21.47
C LEU A 137 6.83 -5.94 -21.21
N TYR A 138 6.05 -5.84 -20.13
CA TYR A 138 5.45 -4.56 -19.73
C TYR A 138 6.49 -3.52 -19.29
N GLU A 139 7.56 -3.94 -18.61
CA GLU A 139 8.69 -3.07 -18.27
C GLU A 139 9.37 -2.52 -19.53
N GLU A 140 9.71 -3.38 -20.50
CA GLU A 140 10.32 -2.97 -21.76
C GLU A 140 9.41 -2.05 -22.57
N ALA A 141 8.10 -2.34 -22.65
CA ALA A 141 7.13 -1.51 -23.34
C ALA A 141 6.99 -0.11 -22.67
N PHE A 142 7.01 -0.06 -21.35
CA PHE A 142 6.94 1.19 -20.59
C PHE A 142 8.18 2.06 -20.78
N GLU A 143 9.38 1.48 -20.70
CA GLU A 143 10.65 2.18 -20.95
C GLU A 143 10.72 2.73 -22.38
N ASN A 144 10.28 1.96 -23.36
CA ASN A 144 10.19 2.41 -24.75
C ASN A 144 9.22 3.59 -24.90
N MET A 145 8.06 3.56 -24.23
CA MET A 145 7.09 4.66 -24.24
C MET A 145 7.65 5.94 -23.59
N LEU A 146 8.40 5.81 -22.49
CA LEU A 146 9.08 6.94 -21.84
C LEU A 146 10.18 7.54 -22.73
N ALA A 147 10.96 6.70 -23.40
CA ALA A 147 12.01 7.12 -24.32
C ALA A 147 11.45 7.88 -25.53
N LEU A 148 10.29 7.44 -26.06
CA LEU A 148 9.60 8.12 -27.15
C LEU A 148 9.06 9.50 -26.73
N LYS A 149 8.53 9.64 -25.52
CA LYS A 149 8.11 10.95 -24.98
C LYS A 149 9.27 11.92 -24.80
N LYS A 150 10.46 11.45 -24.42
CA LYS A 150 11.68 12.28 -24.31
C LYS A 150 12.25 12.71 -25.66
N ARG A 151 12.01 11.97 -26.75
CA ARG A 151 12.48 12.33 -28.10
C ARG A 151 11.59 13.35 -28.81
N ASN A 152 10.36 13.53 -28.34
CA ASN A 152 9.38 14.45 -28.93
C ASN A 152 9.20 15.75 -28.11
N GLN A 153 10.10 16.00 -27.15
CA GLN A 153 10.26 17.26 -26.41
C GLN A 153 11.55 17.93 -26.84
#